data_AF-A0A062I2Q9-F1
#
_entry.id   AF-A0A062I2Q9-F1
#
_cell.length_a   1.000
_cell.length_b   1.000
_cell.length_c   1.000
_cell.angle_alpha   90.00
_cell.angle_beta   90.00
_cell.angle_gamma   90.00
#
_symmetry.space_group_name_H-M   'P 1'
#
loop_
_entity.id
_entity.type
_entity.pdbx_description
1 polymer ?
#
loop_
_entity_poly.entity_id
_entity_poly.type
_entity_poly.pdbx_seq_one_letter_code
_entity_poly.pdbx_strand_id
1 'polypeptide(L)'
;MRTNFLRGAKRTQNNQSGHKSTFREYIGKDEEQNLYKVRLGYTVYAAPHTLTRVYIVDATGVLTPVSQHTLNSREWILRNLEEEISRQRKRELGQILGKTHIPSRDRKAYKIRRGFLGTR
;
A
#
# COMPACT_ATOMS: atom_id res chain seq x y z
N MET A 1 -40.90 -27.22 16.33
CA MET A 1 -39.47 -27.22 16.71
C MET A 1 -38.63 -26.72 15.54
N ARG A 2 -37.75 -25.75 15.83
CA ARG A 2 -36.52 -25.33 15.09
C ARG A 2 -36.63 -24.73 13.68
N THR A 3 -36.37 -23.42 13.68
CA THR A 3 -36.14 -22.46 12.61
C THR A 3 -34.87 -22.75 11.79
N ASN A 4 -34.95 -22.74 10.46
CA ASN A 4 -33.78 -22.62 9.58
C ASN A 4 -33.71 -21.20 9.01
N PHE A 5 -32.99 -20.31 9.70
CA PHE A 5 -32.49 -19.09 9.12
C PHE A 5 -31.31 -19.44 8.20
N LEU A 6 -31.55 -19.47 6.89
CA LEU A 6 -30.47 -19.32 5.91
C LEU A 6 -29.93 -17.90 6.06
N ARG A 7 -28.89 -17.76 6.87
CA ARG A 7 -28.12 -16.53 7.05
C ARG A 7 -27.38 -16.28 5.74
N GLY A 8 -28.07 -15.63 4.80
CA GLY A 8 -27.51 -15.15 3.56
C GLY A 8 -26.25 -14.35 3.88
N ALA A 9 -25.10 -14.87 3.48
CA ALA A 9 -23.87 -14.12 3.47
C ALA A 9 -24.12 -12.89 2.60
N LYS A 10 -24.19 -11.71 3.23
CA LYS A 10 -24.18 -10.44 2.51
C LYS A 10 -22.85 -10.37 1.77
N ARG A 11 -22.81 -10.90 0.55
CA ARG A 11 -21.86 -10.48 -0.46
C ARG A 11 -22.12 -8.99 -0.63
N THR A 12 -21.24 -8.17 -0.05
CA THR A 12 -21.18 -6.75 -0.39
C THR A 12 -20.82 -6.69 -1.88
N GLN A 13 -21.83 -6.66 -2.74
CA GLN A 13 -21.65 -6.22 -4.11
C GLN A 13 -21.30 -4.74 -4.02
N ASN A 14 -20.03 -4.41 -4.16
CA ASN A 14 -19.64 -3.06 -4.51
C ASN A 14 -20.07 -2.83 -5.96
N ASN A 15 -21.31 -2.40 -6.14
CA ASN A 15 -21.71 -1.66 -7.33
C ASN A 15 -20.97 -0.32 -7.29
N GLN A 16 -20.05 -0.10 -8.23
CA GLN A 16 -19.57 1.24 -8.56
C GLN A 16 -19.76 1.46 -10.05
N SER A 17 -20.98 1.87 -10.40
CA SER A 17 -21.31 2.60 -11.62
C SER A 17 -20.65 3.98 -11.58
N GLY A 18 -19.85 4.30 -12.60
CA GLY A 18 -19.16 5.58 -12.78
C GLY A 18 -17.68 5.46 -12.41
N HIS A 19 -16.80 5.48 -13.41
CA HIS A 19 -15.35 5.40 -13.25
C HIS A 19 -14.84 6.68 -12.53
N LYS A 20 -15.01 6.77 -11.21
CA LYS A 20 -14.33 7.75 -10.37
C LYS A 20 -12.87 7.36 -10.37
N SER A 21 -12.10 7.88 -11.33
CA SER A 21 -10.64 7.73 -11.33
C SER A 21 -10.14 8.21 -9.97
N THR A 22 -9.71 7.29 -9.12
CA THR A 22 -9.13 7.63 -7.83
C THR A 22 -7.85 8.38 -8.11
N PHE A 23 -7.73 9.61 -7.59
CA PHE A 23 -6.53 10.44 -7.74
C PHE A 23 -5.24 9.68 -7.40
N ARG A 24 -5.34 8.70 -6.52
CA ARG A 24 -4.25 7.83 -6.08
C ARG A 24 -4.53 6.38 -6.46
N GLU A 25 -3.58 5.76 -7.13
CA GLU A 25 -3.67 4.36 -7.54
C GLU A 25 -2.32 3.66 -7.35
N TYR A 26 -2.34 2.47 -6.77
CA TYR A 26 -1.16 1.63 -6.67
C TYR A 26 -0.91 0.90 -8.00
N ILE A 27 0.27 1.09 -8.58
CA ILE A 27 0.65 0.50 -9.87
C ILE A 27 1.39 -0.82 -9.67
N GLY A 28 2.23 -0.91 -8.65
CA GLY A 28 3.02 -2.11 -8.39
C GLY A 28 4.19 -1.85 -7.46
N LYS A 29 5.01 -2.86 -7.24
CA LYS A 29 6.25 -2.76 -6.47
C LYS A 29 7.39 -3.27 -7.33
N ASP A 30 8.46 -2.50 -7.36
CA ASP A 30 9.76 -2.95 -7.83
C ASP A 30 10.38 -3.78 -6.71
N GLU A 31 10.45 -5.10 -6.91
CA GLU A 31 10.96 -6.02 -5.89
C GLU A 31 12.49 -5.92 -5.73
N GLU A 32 13.21 -5.56 -6.79
CA GLU A 32 14.68 -5.44 -6.76
C GLU A 32 15.10 -4.22 -5.94
N GLN A 33 14.46 -3.08 -6.19
CA GLN A 33 14.76 -1.83 -5.48
C GLN A 33 13.89 -1.60 -4.23
N ASN A 34 12.91 -2.48 -3.99
CA ASN A 34 11.88 -2.34 -2.95
C ASN A 34 11.12 -1.00 -3.00
N LEU A 35 10.85 -0.51 -4.21
CA LEU A 35 10.14 0.75 -4.45
C LEU A 35 8.68 0.50 -4.80
N TYR A 36 7.77 1.14 -4.09
CA TYR A 36 6.35 1.12 -4.39
C TYR A 36 6.04 2.18 -5.44
N LYS A 37 5.43 1.78 -6.55
CA LYS A 37 4.98 2.64 -7.64
C LYS A 37 3.52 3.02 -7.41
N VAL A 38 3.26 4.32 -7.29
CA VAL A 38 1.94 4.88 -7.02
C VAL A 38 1.70 6.01 -8.02
N ARG A 39 0.60 5.94 -8.76
CA ARG A 39 0.15 7.02 -9.63
C ARG A 39 -0.64 8.02 -8.80
N LEU A 40 -0.23 9.29 -8.86
CA LEU A 40 -0.92 10.43 -8.27
C LEU A 40 -1.29 11.41 -9.39
N GLY A 41 -2.58 11.48 -9.73
CA GLY A 41 -3.05 12.19 -10.92
C GLY A 41 -2.42 11.60 -12.19
N TYR A 42 -1.65 12.40 -12.92
CA TYR A 42 -0.98 12.00 -14.16
C TYR A 42 0.47 11.52 -13.95
N THR A 43 1.01 11.64 -12.74
CA THR A 43 2.42 11.34 -12.46
C THR A 43 2.55 10.05 -11.67
N VAL A 44 3.47 9.17 -12.10
CA VAL A 44 3.82 7.97 -11.34
C VAL A 44 5.02 8.29 -10.47
N TYR A 45 4.87 8.06 -9.17
CA TYR A 45 5.93 8.20 -8.19
C TYR A 45 6.39 6.82 -7.72
N ALA A 46 7.67 6.70 -7.41
CA ALA A 46 8.25 5.52 -6.80
C ALA A 46 8.96 5.90 -5.50
N ALA A 47 8.72 5.15 -4.42
CA ALA A 47 9.36 5.41 -3.13
C ALA A 47 9.49 4.12 -2.29
N PRO A 48 10.53 4.00 -1.43
CA PRO A 48 10.57 2.96 -0.42
C PRO A 48 9.53 3.27 0.66
N HIS A 49 9.18 2.26 1.45
CA HIS A 49 8.17 2.41 2.51
C HIS A 49 8.55 3.39 3.63
N THR A 50 9.83 3.71 3.77
CA THR A 50 10.33 4.72 4.72
C THR A 50 10.22 6.14 4.17
N LEU A 51 9.88 6.30 2.89
CA LEU A 51 9.81 7.59 2.18
C LEU A 51 11.12 8.40 2.23
N THR A 52 12.27 7.75 2.43
CA THR A 52 13.58 8.40 2.50
C THR A 52 14.01 9.02 1.17
N ARG A 53 13.48 8.54 0.04
CA ARG A 53 13.73 9.06 -1.30
C ARG A 53 12.50 8.86 -2.18
N VAL A 54 12.11 9.88 -2.92
CA VAL A 54 10.98 9.82 -3.86
C VAL A 54 11.49 10.06 -5.27
N TYR A 55 11.00 9.27 -6.21
CA TYR A 55 11.30 9.38 -7.64
C TYR A 55 10.03 9.63 -8.43
N ILE A 56 10.14 10.33 -9.54
CA ILE A 56 9.17 10.28 -10.63
C ILE A 56 9.61 9.17 -11.58
N VAL A 57 8.65 8.37 -12.01
CA VAL A 57 8.83 7.33 -13.03
C VAL A 57 8.29 7.86 -14.34
N ASP A 58 9.14 7.90 -15.36
CA ASP A 58 8.70 8.26 -16.71
C ASP A 58 8.05 7.07 -17.44
N ALA A 59 7.60 7.30 -18.68
CA ALA A 59 6.97 6.27 -19.51
C ALA A 59 7.94 5.12 -19.89
N THR A 60 9.24 5.37 -19.87
CA THR A 60 10.29 4.37 -20.18
C THR A 60 10.74 3.60 -18.92
N GLY A 61 10.30 4.03 -17.74
CA GLY A 61 10.65 3.43 -16.45
C GLY A 61 11.85 4.08 -15.76
N VAL A 62 12.42 5.16 -16.30
CA VAL A 62 13.57 5.87 -15.70
C VAL A 62 13.11 6.59 -14.44
N LEU A 63 13.93 6.47 -13.39
CA LEU A 63 13.69 7.06 -12.07
C LEU A 63 14.42 8.40 -11.94
N THR A 64 13.65 9.49 -11.88
CA THR A 64 14.20 10.84 -11.63
C THR A 64 13.94 11.24 -10.18
N PRO A 65 14.97 11.56 -9.37
CA PRO A 65 14.76 11.94 -7.98
C PRO A 65 13.99 13.25 -7.86
N VAL A 66 12.99 13.29 -6.98
CA VAL A 66 12.22 14.51 -6.68
C VAL A 66 12.99 15.35 -5.67
N SER A 67 13.10 16.64 -5.93
CA SER A 67 13.80 17.57 -5.03
C SER A 67 13.04 17.76 -3.71
N GLN A 68 13.78 17.95 -2.61
CA GLN A 68 13.17 18.20 -1.30
C GLN A 68 12.28 19.45 -1.30
N HIS A 69 12.68 20.51 -2.02
CA HIS A 69 11.85 21.70 -2.18
C HIS A 69 10.48 21.37 -2.77
N THR A 70 10.42 20.50 -3.79
CA THR A 70 9.14 20.07 -4.38
C THR A 70 8.29 19.29 -3.40
N LEU A 71 8.89 18.39 -2.62
CA LEU A 71 8.19 17.60 -1.62
C LEU A 71 7.63 18.46 -0.49
N ASN A 72 8.36 19.49 -0.07
CA ASN A 72 7.91 20.46 0.94
C ASN A 72 6.79 21.35 0.39
N SER A 73 6.92 21.84 -0.84
CA SER A 73 5.91 22.69 -1.48
C SER A 73 4.65 21.91 -1.88
N ARG A 74 4.73 20.58 -1.99
CA ARG A 74 3.64 19.69 -2.39
C ARG A 74 3.50 18.53 -1.41
N GLU A 75 3.21 18.85 -0.16
CA GLU A 75 3.08 17.88 0.94
C GLU A 75 2.10 16.73 0.62
N TRP A 76 1.10 16.99 -0.23
CA TRP A 76 0.15 15.98 -0.68
C TRP A 76 0.84 14.79 -1.35
N ILE A 77 2.03 14.94 -1.95
CA ILE A 77 2.79 13.82 -2.55
C ILE A 77 3.15 12.81 -1.46
N LEU A 78 3.85 13.26 -0.42
CA LEU A 78 4.31 12.39 0.67
C LEU A 78 3.14 11.77 1.41
N ARG A 79 2.13 12.56 1.77
CA ARG A 79 0.93 12.06 2.44
C ARG A 79 0.25 10.95 1.64
N ASN A 80 0.08 11.14 0.33
CA ASN A 80 -0.59 10.14 -0.50
C ASN A 80 0.27 8.88 -0.69
N LEU A 81 1.57 9.03 -0.87
CA LEU A 81 2.49 7.90 -0.92
C LEU A 81 2.45 7.09 0.38
N GLU A 82 2.53 7.77 1.53
CA GLU A 82 2.47 7.13 2.84
C GLU A 82 1.19 6.31 3.03
N GLU A 83 0.04 6.91 2.72
CA GLU A 83 -1.26 6.27 2.86
C GLU A 83 -1.40 5.04 1.95
N GLU A 84 -0.99 5.13 0.68
CA GLU A 84 -1.08 4.00 -0.25
C GLU A 84 -0.11 2.88 0.11
N ILE A 85 1.16 3.22 0.35
CA ILE A 85 2.19 2.25 0.68
C ILE A 85 1.86 1.56 1.99
N SER A 86 1.39 2.30 3.00
CA SER A 86 0.91 1.71 4.26
C SER A 86 -0.25 0.75 4.05
N ARG A 87 -1.18 1.05 3.14
CA ARG A 87 -2.28 0.14 2.80
C ARG A 87 -1.78 -1.14 2.15
N GLN A 88 -0.87 -1.03 1.18
CA GLN A 88 -0.30 -2.22 0.51
C GLN A 88 0.51 -3.06 1.48
N ARG A 89 1.34 -2.45 2.34
CA ARG A 89 2.08 -3.17 3.38
C ARG A 89 1.18 -3.92 4.36
N LYS A 90 0.05 -3.33 4.76
CA LYS A 90 -0.94 -4.03 5.60
C LYS A 90 -1.53 -5.25 4.89
N ARG A 91 -1.80 -5.14 3.57
CA ARG A 91 -2.28 -6.26 2.76
C ARG A 91 -1.23 -7.36 2.62
N GLU A 92 0.00 -7.00 2.28
CA GLU A 92 1.15 -7.93 2.20
C GLU A 92 1.35 -8.67 3.51
N LEU A 93 1.36 -7.95 4.64
CA LEU A 93 1.46 -8.55 5.97
C LEU A 93 0.32 -9.54 6.24
N GLY A 94 -0.91 -9.20 5.85
CA GLY A 94 -2.05 -10.11 5.96
C GLY A 94 -1.86 -11.41 5.16
N GLN A 95 -1.40 -11.29 3.91
CA GLN A 95 -1.12 -12.45 3.06
C GLN A 95 -0.01 -13.33 3.63
N ILE A 96 1.07 -12.71 4.08
CA ILE A 96 2.19 -13.40 4.73
C ILE A 96 1.71 -14.17 5.96
N LEU A 97 1.00 -13.52 6.87
CA LEU A 97 0.51 -14.15 8.10
C LEU A 97 -0.50 -15.26 7.82
N GLY A 98 -1.27 -15.15 6.74
CA GLY A 98 -2.17 -16.20 6.28
C GLY A 98 -1.45 -17.42 5.71
N LYS A 99 -0.36 -17.22 4.95
CA LYS A 99 0.41 -18.30 4.30
C LYS A 99 1.37 -19.03 5.25
N THR A 100 1.96 -18.33 6.20
CA THR A 100 3.09 -18.85 7.00
C THR A 100 2.69 -19.56 8.29
N HIS A 101 1.39 -19.65 8.60
CA HIS A 101 0.86 -20.27 9.83
C HIS A 101 1.54 -19.81 11.14
N ILE A 102 2.12 -18.60 11.16
CA ILE A 102 2.82 -18.07 12.33
C ILE A 102 1.86 -17.98 13.52
N PRO A 103 2.17 -18.65 14.66
CA PRO A 103 1.36 -18.60 15.87
C PRO A 103 1.16 -17.16 16.36
N SER A 104 -0.02 -16.86 16.91
CA SER A 104 -0.37 -15.50 17.35
C SER A 104 0.68 -14.86 18.26
N ARG A 105 1.24 -15.67 19.19
CA ARG A 105 2.29 -15.26 20.13
C ARG A 105 3.55 -14.72 19.45
N ASP A 106 3.89 -15.27 18.27
CA ASP A 106 5.12 -14.90 17.54
C ASP A 106 4.90 -13.78 16.52
N ARG A 107 3.64 -13.44 16.21
CA ARG A 107 3.33 -12.41 15.20
C ARG A 107 3.86 -11.03 15.57
N LYS A 108 3.95 -10.69 16.86
CA LYS A 108 4.53 -9.40 17.31
C LYS A 108 6.02 -9.35 16.95
N ALA A 109 6.78 -10.37 17.33
CA ALA A 109 8.21 -10.46 17.04
C ALA A 109 8.48 -10.50 15.53
N TYR A 110 7.66 -11.23 14.77
CA TYR A 110 7.73 -11.26 13.30
C TYR A 110 7.56 -9.87 12.68
N LYS A 111 6.52 -9.12 13.09
CA LYS A 111 6.25 -7.77 12.56
C LYS A 111 7.39 -6.80 12.86
N ILE A 112 7.99 -6.88 14.05
CA ILE A 112 9.16 -6.06 14.43
C ILE A 112 10.35 -6.40 13.53
N ARG A 113 10.72 -7.69 13.42
CA ARG A 113 11.85 -8.15 12.60
C ARG A 113 11.72 -7.75 11.13
N ARG A 114 10.49 -7.71 10.61
CA ARG A 114 10.18 -7.35 9.22
C ARG A 114 9.86 -5.87 9.02
N GLY A 115 10.03 -5.03 10.05
CA GLY A 115 9.81 -3.59 9.98
C GLY A 115 8.36 -3.17 9.72
N PHE A 116 7.38 -4.01 10.03
CA PHE A 116 5.95 -3.67 9.98
C PHE A 116 5.47 -3.00 11.27
N LEU A 117 6.21 -3.16 12.37
CA LEU A 117 5.94 -2.55 13.68
C LEU A 117 7.25 -1.97 14.23
N GLY A 118 7.19 -0.81 14.89
CA GLY A 118 8.32 -0.27 15.63
C GLY A 118 8.64 -1.09 16.90
N THR A 119 9.82 -0.87 17.47
CA THR A 119 10.38 -1.58 18.63
C THR A 119 9.90 -1.08 20.00
N ARG A 120 8.84 -0.27 20.05
CA ARG A 120 8.33 0.33 21.30
C ARG A 120 7.98 -0.68 22.38
#